data_AF-C9YEH4-F1
#
_entry.id   AF-C9YEH4-F1
#
_cell.length_a   1.000
_cell.length_b   1.000
_cell.length_c   1.000
_cell.angle_alpha   90.00
_cell.angle_beta   90.00
_cell.angle_gamma   90.00
#
_symmetry.space_group_name_H-M   'P 1'
#
loop_
_entity.id
_entity.type
_entity.pdbx_description
1 polymer ?
#
loop_
_entity_poly.entity_id
_entity_poly.type
_entity_poly.pdbx_seq_one_letter_code
_entity_poly.pdbx_strand_id
1 'polypeptide(L)'
;MYLPMDSMVVNLADPGGERVAQIGITLEVIDAKASDSVKAYLPTIRSSVLMLISQRTADELLKAEGKEKLVEDILKAASVPFGGGEEEEESTSKKKKKKVVHVEYPVTGVLFSSFIVQ
;
A
#
# COMPACT_ATOMS: atom_id res chain seq x y z
N MET A 1 3.49 -8.05 14.44
CA MET A 1 2.68 -9.21 13.98
C MET A 1 2.60 -9.16 12.46
N TYR A 2 2.44 -10.30 11.77
CA TYR A 2 2.47 -10.35 10.31
C TYR A 2 1.13 -10.80 9.75
N LEU A 3 0.58 -10.03 8.82
CA LEU A 3 -0.69 -10.28 8.16
C LEU A 3 -0.44 -10.47 6.65
N PRO A 4 -0.42 -11.72 6.15
CA PRO A 4 -0.26 -11.97 4.73
C PRO A 4 -1.50 -11.50 3.96
N MET A 5 -1.26 -10.92 2.79
CA MET A 5 -2.30 -10.63 1.80
C MET A 5 -2.30 -11.73 0.73
N ASP A 6 -3.44 -11.96 0.09
CA ASP A 6 -3.48 -12.89 -1.03
C ASP A 6 -2.53 -12.41 -2.14
N SER A 7 -1.89 -13.35 -2.82
CA SER A 7 -1.09 -13.01 -4.00
C SER A 7 -1.97 -12.32 -5.05
N MET A 8 -1.39 -11.37 -5.78
CA MET A 8 -2.09 -10.64 -6.83
C MET A 8 -1.29 -10.67 -8.12
N VAL A 9 -2.01 -10.74 -9.23
CA VAL A 9 -1.47 -10.61 -10.59
C VAL A 9 -2.05 -9.35 -11.19
N VAL A 10 -1.20 -8.49 -11.73
CA VAL A 10 -1.60 -7.18 -12.24
C VAL A 10 -0.79 -6.84 -13.48
N ASN A 11 -1.45 -6.22 -14.45
CA ASN A 11 -0.80 -5.72 -15.65
C ASN A 11 -0.02 -4.44 -15.32
N LEU A 12 1.17 -4.32 -15.88
CA LEU A 12 2.04 -3.16 -15.67
C LEU A 12 1.81 -2.09 -16.74
N ALA A 13 2.28 -0.88 -16.46
CA ALA A 13 2.18 0.27 -17.35
C ALA A 13 3.19 0.24 -18.53
N ASP A 14 3.83 -0.90 -18.77
CA ASP A 14 4.83 -1.04 -19.83
C ASP A 14 4.24 -0.81 -21.23
N PRO A 15 5.01 -0.17 -22.13
CA PRO A 15 4.60 0.01 -23.52
C PRO A 15 4.31 -1.35 -24.18
N GLY A 16 3.11 -1.50 -24.74
CA GLY A 16 2.65 -2.75 -25.36
C GLY A 16 1.71 -3.58 -24.49
N GLY A 17 1.61 -3.31 -23.18
CA GLY A 17 0.56 -3.86 -22.31
C GLY A 17 0.63 -5.37 -22.03
N GLU A 18 1.72 -6.03 -22.40
CA GLU A 18 1.89 -7.49 -22.23
C GLU A 18 2.59 -7.88 -20.91
N ARG A 19 3.15 -6.90 -20.18
CA ARG A 19 3.88 -7.16 -18.94
C ARG A 19 2.94 -7.35 -17.76
N VAL A 20 3.22 -8.37 -16.97
CA VAL A 20 2.44 -8.68 -15.76
C VAL A 20 3.37 -8.87 -14.57
N ALA A 21 2.93 -8.43 -13.40
CA ALA A 21 3.60 -8.71 -12.14
C ALA A 21 2.73 -9.61 -11.27
N GLN A 22 3.36 -10.63 -10.69
CA GLN A 22 2.80 -11.43 -9.63
C GLN A 22 3.50 -11.07 -8.32
N ILE A 23 2.76 -10.43 -7.41
CA ILE A 23 3.29 -9.91 -6.15
C ILE A 23 2.55 -10.54 -4.98
N GLY A 24 3.31 -11.05 -4.01
CA GLY A 24 2.86 -11.45 -2.69
C GLY A 24 3.32 -10.42 -1.66
N ILE A 25 2.42 -9.99 -0.79
CA ILE A 25 2.68 -8.95 0.21
C ILE A 25 2.30 -9.46 1.60
N THR A 26 3.10 -9.10 2.60
CA THR A 26 2.80 -9.30 4.01
C THR A 26 2.90 -7.96 4.73
N LEU A 27 1.83 -7.57 5.43
CA LEU A 27 1.80 -6.36 6.22
C LEU A 27 2.31 -6.65 7.63
N GLU A 28 3.18 -5.78 8.14
CA GLU A 28 3.55 -5.78 9.54
C GLU A 28 2.61 -4.86 10.32
N VAL A 29 2.04 -5.37 11.41
CA VAL A 29 1.08 -4.68 12.25
C VAL A 29 1.50 -4.68 13.72
N ILE A 30 1.15 -3.62 14.44
CA ILE A 30 1.62 -3.37 15.82
C ILE A 30 1.20 -4.47 16.81
N ASP A 31 -0.03 -4.97 16.71
CA ASP A 31 -0.59 -5.96 17.64
C ASP A 31 -1.76 -6.75 17.01
N ALA A 32 -2.37 -7.64 17.80
CA ALA A 32 -3.51 -8.45 17.37
C ALA A 32 -4.78 -7.62 17.08
N LYS A 33 -5.00 -6.53 17.83
CA LYS A 33 -6.17 -5.67 17.66
C LYS A 33 -6.10 -4.86 16.36
N ALA A 34 -4.90 -4.38 16.04
CA ALA A 34 -4.56 -3.76 14.77
C ALA A 34 -4.72 -4.76 13.62
N SER A 35 -4.24 -5.99 13.77
CA SER A 35 -4.45 -7.06 12.79
C SER A 35 -5.93 -7.23 12.43
N ASP A 36 -6.81 -7.32 13.43
CA ASP A 36 -8.25 -7.52 13.17
C ASP A 36 -8.91 -6.29 12.54
N SER A 37 -8.45 -5.10 12.90
CA SER A 37 -8.88 -3.85 12.25
C SER A 37 -8.43 -3.79 10.78
N VAL A 38 -7.16 -4.12 10.49
CA VAL A 38 -6.60 -4.15 9.13
C VAL A 38 -7.29 -5.20 8.27
N LYS A 39 -7.62 -6.38 8.82
CA LYS A 39 -8.40 -7.41 8.12
C LYS A 39 -9.72 -6.90 7.55
N ALA A 40 -10.43 -6.02 8.28
CA ALA A 40 -11.68 -5.44 7.81
C ALA A 40 -11.49 -4.53 6.59
N TYR A 41 -10.31 -3.93 6.42
CA TYR A 41 -9.96 -3.04 5.32
C TYR A 41 -9.08 -3.69 4.24
N LEU A 42 -8.71 -4.97 4.38
CA LEU A 42 -7.89 -5.69 3.41
C LEU A 42 -8.40 -5.58 1.96
N PRO A 43 -9.73 -5.69 1.67
CA PRO A 43 -10.22 -5.52 0.31
C PRO A 43 -9.91 -4.13 -0.27
N THR A 44 -10.03 -3.08 0.53
CA THR A 44 -9.72 -1.69 0.13
C THR A 44 -8.23 -1.52 -0.06
N ILE A 45 -7.41 -1.97 0.90
CA ILE A 45 -5.95 -1.90 0.82
C ILE A 45 -5.47 -2.66 -0.42
N ARG A 46 -5.96 -3.89 -0.65
CA ARG A 46 -5.64 -4.69 -1.84
C ARG A 46 -5.96 -3.95 -3.13
N SER A 47 -7.13 -3.31 -3.21
CA SER A 47 -7.52 -2.53 -4.39
C SER A 47 -6.55 -1.37 -4.63
N SER A 48 -6.21 -0.60 -3.59
CA SER A 48 -5.24 0.49 -3.69
C SER A 48 -3.86 0.01 -4.13
N VAL A 49 -3.39 -1.11 -3.57
CA VAL A 49 -2.11 -1.73 -3.94
C VAL A 49 -2.11 -2.18 -5.40
N LEU A 50 -3.18 -2.82 -5.87
CA LEU A 50 -3.34 -3.21 -7.27
C LEU A 50 -3.23 -1.99 -8.20
N MET A 51 -3.92 -0.90 -7.86
CA MET A 51 -3.86 0.35 -8.63
C MET A 51 -2.44 0.93 -8.65
N LEU A 52 -1.76 0.97 -7.50
CA LEU A 52 -0.38 1.45 -7.40
C LEU A 52 0.56 0.63 -8.30
N ILE A 53 0.49 -0.70 -8.24
CA ILE A 53 1.37 -1.55 -9.06
C ILE A 53 1.04 -1.41 -10.55
N SER A 54 -0.24 -1.28 -10.92
CA SER A 54 -0.65 -1.12 -12.32
C SER A 54 -0.11 0.13 -13.01
N GLN A 55 0.30 1.13 -12.23
CA GLN A 55 0.89 2.38 -12.73
C GLN A 55 2.41 2.30 -12.88
N ARG A 56 3.04 1.21 -12.42
CA ARG A 56 4.48 1.00 -12.48
C ARG A 56 4.88 0.23 -13.73
N THR A 57 6.11 0.42 -14.18
CA THR A 57 6.71 -0.34 -15.28
C THR A 57 7.58 -1.48 -14.74
N ALA A 58 7.84 -2.49 -15.56
CA ALA A 58 8.72 -3.61 -15.23
C ALA A 58 10.12 -3.12 -14.85
N ASP A 59 10.69 -2.17 -15.60
CA ASP A 59 12.00 -1.59 -15.32
C ASP A 59 12.08 -0.87 -13.97
N GLU A 60 11.00 -0.23 -13.52
CA GLU A 60 10.93 0.37 -12.19
C GLU A 60 10.88 -0.72 -11.11
N LEU A 61 9.99 -1.69 -11.28
CA LEU A 61 9.77 -2.77 -10.31
C LEU A 61 10.97 -3.71 -10.15
N LEU A 62 11.84 -3.83 -11.17
CA LEU A 62 13.07 -4.61 -11.09
C LEU A 62 14.18 -3.90 -10.30
N LYS A 63 14.16 -2.56 -10.23
CA LYS A 63 15.15 -1.76 -9.50
C LYS A 63 14.86 -1.73 -8.00
N ALA A 64 15.92 -1.68 -7.19
CA ALA A 64 15.80 -1.57 -5.73
C ALA A 64 15.00 -0.32 -5.33
N GLU A 65 15.33 0.83 -5.91
CA GLU A 65 14.65 2.11 -5.66
C GLU A 65 13.14 2.06 -5.97
N GLY A 66 12.74 1.34 -7.03
CA GLY A 66 11.32 1.21 -7.38
C GLY A 66 10.56 0.32 -6.40
N LYS A 67 11.20 -0.72 -5.86
CA LYS A 67 10.64 -1.57 -4.79
C LYS A 67 10.49 -0.80 -3.48
N GLU A 68 11.49 0.01 -3.12
CA GLU A 68 11.45 0.85 -1.93
C GLU A 68 10.31 1.88 -2.02
N LYS A 69 10.19 2.57 -3.17
CA LYS A 69 9.06 3.47 -3.43
C LYS A 69 7.71 2.76 -3.34
N LEU A 70 7.61 1.55 -3.91
CA LEU A 70 6.38 0.77 -3.83
C LEU A 70 6.04 0.39 -2.37
N VAL A 71 7.03 0.05 -1.54
CA VAL A 71 6.81 -0.19 -0.11
C VAL A 71 6.24 1.05 0.58
N GLU A 72 6.82 2.23 0.33
CA GLU A 72 6.33 3.49 0.90
C GLU A 72 4.89 3.81 0.46
N ASP A 73 4.60 3.64 -0.84
CA ASP A 73 3.27 3.90 -1.38
C ASP A 73 2.23 2.92 -0.83
N ILE A 74 2.58 1.63 -0.69
CA ILE A 74 1.70 0.63 -0.09
C ILE A 74 1.45 0.95 1.39
N LEU A 75 2.47 1.38 2.12
CA LEU A 75 2.35 1.77 3.53
C LEU A 75 1.38 2.94 3.68
N LYS A 76 1.52 3.97 2.83
CA LYS A 76 0.59 5.11 2.77
C LYS A 76 -0.83 4.65 2.42
N ALA A 77 -0.99 3.81 1.39
CA ALA A 77 -2.28 3.28 1.00
C ALA A 77 -2.94 2.44 2.11
N ALA A 78 -2.14 1.70 2.88
CA ALA A 78 -2.60 0.93 4.02
C ALA A 78 -2.99 1.81 5.22
N SER A 79 -2.42 3.01 5.35
CA SER A 79 -2.79 3.99 6.37
C SER A 79 -4.02 4.83 6.03
N VAL A 80 -4.36 5.02 4.75
CA VAL A 80 -5.58 5.76 4.29
C VAL A 80 -6.85 5.37 5.05
N PRO A 81 -7.26 4.09 5.17
CA PRO A 81 -8.49 3.72 5.88
C PRO A 81 -8.48 4.07 7.38
N PHE A 82 -7.29 4.34 7.94
CA PHE A 82 -7.09 4.71 9.34
C PHE A 82 -6.82 6.21 9.54
N GLY A 83 -7.05 7.03 8.50
CA GLY A 83 -6.84 8.48 8.54
C GLY A 83 -5.44 8.93 8.17
N GLY A 84 -4.62 8.08 7.55
CA GLY A 84 -3.27 8.40 7.06
C GLY A 84 -3.19 8.80 5.61
N GLY A 85 -4.28 9.35 5.05
CA GLY A 85 -4.36 9.84 3.67
C GLY A 85 -4.42 11.36 3.55
N GLU A 86 -4.22 12.11 4.63
CA GLU A 86 -4.27 13.58 4.62
C GLU A 86 -2.88 14.17 4.33
N GLU A 87 -2.43 14.11 3.07
CA GLU A 87 -1.62 15.18 2.47
C GLU A 87 -2.13 15.47 1.04
N GLU A 88 -2.87 16.59 0.95
CA GLU A 88 -3.16 17.46 -0.21
C GLU A 88 -3.99 16.93 -1.41
N GLU A 89 -5.32 17.01 -1.30
CA GLU A 89 -6.13 17.65 -2.35
C GLU A 89 -7.08 18.68 -1.70
N GLU A 90 -7.06 19.91 -2.21
CA GLU A 90 -7.83 21.05 -1.70
C GLU A 90 -9.33 20.73 -1.55
N SER A 91 -9.84 20.83 -0.33
CA SER A 91 -11.26 21.05 -0.08
C SER A 91 -11.44 22.24 0.85
N THR A 92 -11.93 23.31 0.25
CA THR A 92 -12.43 24.53 0.89
C THR A 92 -13.26 24.23 2.15
N SER A 93 -12.84 24.75 3.32
CA SER A 93 -13.67 25.34 4.40
C SER A 93 -13.14 25.12 5.83
N LYS A 94 -12.65 26.22 6.42
CA LYS A 94 -12.75 26.65 7.83
C LYS A 94 -12.27 25.70 8.97
N LYS A 95 -11.09 26.07 9.51
CA LYS A 95 -10.70 26.15 10.95
C LYS A 95 -11.41 25.18 11.93
N LYS A 96 -10.63 24.22 12.46
CA LYS A 96 -10.54 23.95 13.91
C LYS A 96 -9.27 23.17 14.25
N LYS A 97 -8.46 23.77 15.14
CA LYS A 97 -7.25 23.22 15.76
C LYS A 97 -7.44 21.74 16.14
N LYS A 98 -6.70 20.81 15.53
CA LYS A 98 -6.64 19.42 15.99
C LYS A 98 -5.26 19.16 16.60
N LYS A 99 -5.30 18.69 17.86
CA LYS A 99 -4.16 18.14 18.59
C LYS A 99 -3.41 17.18 17.67
N VAL A 100 -2.08 17.23 17.68
CA VAL A 100 -1.21 16.18 17.14
C VAL A 100 -1.46 14.92 17.96
N VAL A 101 -2.53 14.19 17.62
CA VAL A 101 -2.71 12.82 18.06
C VAL A 101 -1.58 12.07 17.38
N HIS A 102 -0.72 11.41 18.14
CA HIS A 102 0.17 10.40 17.58
C HIS A 102 -0.76 9.34 16.98
N VAL A 103 -1.09 9.47 15.69
CA VAL A 103 -1.89 8.47 15.00
C VAL A 103 -0.92 7.33 14.73
N GLU A 104 -0.77 6.44 15.72
CA GLU A 104 -0.11 5.17 15.49
C GLU A 104 -0.94 4.41 14.47
N TYR A 105 -0.42 4.33 13.24
CA TYR A 105 -1.06 3.56 12.19
C TYR A 105 -0.94 2.07 12.52
N PRO A 106 -2.01 1.28 12.30
CA PRO A 106 -2.00 -0.12 12.66
C PRO A 106 -1.02 -0.94 11.81
N VAL A 107 -0.65 -0.45 10.62
CA VAL A 107 0.36 -1.02 9.73
C VAL A 107 1.66 -0.24 9.88
N THR A 108 2.75 -0.93 10.25
CA THR A 108 4.07 -0.35 10.49
C THR A 108 5.08 -0.69 9.41
N GLY A 109 4.80 -1.69 8.58
CA GLY A 109 5.73 -2.15 7.55
C GLY A 109 5.04 -2.96 6.46
N VAL A 110 5.73 -3.07 5.33
CA VAL A 110 5.30 -3.84 4.16
C VAL A 110 6.48 -4.71 3.72
N LEU A 111 6.21 -6.00 3.54
CA LEU A 111 7.19 -7.00 3.14
C LEU A 111 6.71 -7.67 1.85
N PHE A 112 7.60 -7.86 0.87
CA PHE A 112 7.30 -8.68 -0.29
C PHE A 112 7.59 -10.15 0.02
N SER A 113 6.57 -11.00 -0.05
CA SER A 113 6.70 -12.45 0.10
C SER A 113 7.00 -13.16 -1.23
N SER A 114 6.62 -12.55 -2.35
CA SER A 114 6.97 -12.97 -3.71
C SER A 114 6.97 -11.75 -4.62
N PHE A 115 7.89 -11.68 -5.57
CA PHE A 115 7.98 -10.58 -6.51
C PHE A 115 8.49 -11.08 -7.87
N ILE A 116 7.56 -11.36 -8.77
CA ILE A 116 7.83 -11.91 -10.10
C ILE A 116 7.29 -10.93 -11.13
N VAL A 117 8.11 -10.58 -12.11
CA VAL A 117 7.72 -9.73 -13.26
C VAL A 117 7.96 -10.55 -14.53
N GLN A 118 6.95 -10.60 -15.41
CA GLN A 118 6.92 -11.37 -16.65
C GLN A 118 6.68 -10.46 -17.85
#